data_AF-A0A1B6J7F6-F1
#
_entry.id   AF-A0A1B6J7F6-F1
#
_cell.length_a   1.000
_cell.length_b   1.000
_cell.length_c   1.000
_cell.angle_alpha   90.00
_cell.angle_beta   90.00
_cell.angle_gamma   90.00
#
_symmetry.space_group_name_H-M   'P 1'
#
loop_
_entity.id
_entity.type
_entity.pdbx_description
1 polymer ?
#
loop_
_entity_poly.entity_id
_entity_poly.type
_entity_poly.pdbx_seq_one_letter_code
_entity_poly.pdbx_strand_id
1 'polypeptide(L)'
;MNKLTELNSNVGFLLIIYILFSISLHYTHGKAAEYVTCGSVLKLLNTDYKVRLHSHDVKYGTGSGQQSVTGTESQEDVNSHWVIKGETKKQCVRGEPIKCGSSIRLTHLATNKNLHSHHFSSPLSGNQEVSAYGNEGEGDTGDHWVVLCDGDAWERDEKIMLKHVDTDVYLSVSGQTYGRPINGQHEIVGVQWPNSNPVHWKASEGLFIHPSDFNPKKQVHIEHTEL
;
A
#
# COMPACT_ATOMS: atom_id res chain seq x y z
N MET A 1 21.99 -54.56 35.55
CA MET A 1 22.23 -53.11 35.72
C MET A 1 22.51 -52.36 34.40
N ASN A 2 22.22 -52.91 33.21
CA ASN A 2 22.70 -52.31 31.94
C ASN A 2 21.61 -51.71 31.01
N LYS A 3 20.31 -52.04 31.18
CA LYS A 3 19.25 -51.54 30.27
C LYS A 3 18.78 -50.10 30.58
N LEU A 4 18.83 -49.68 31.84
CA LEU A 4 18.38 -48.34 32.27
C LEU A 4 19.39 -47.24 31.88
N THR A 5 20.69 -47.55 31.86
CA THR A 5 21.74 -46.64 31.40
C THR A 5 21.72 -46.45 29.88
N GLU A 6 21.42 -47.50 29.13
CA GLU A 6 21.31 -47.46 27.66
C GLU A 6 20.07 -46.66 27.20
N LEU A 7 18.94 -46.80 27.91
CA LEU A 7 17.72 -46.05 27.64
C LEU A 7 17.91 -44.54 27.88
N ASN A 8 18.59 -44.16 28.97
CA ASN A 8 18.88 -42.76 29.29
C ASN A 8 19.84 -42.11 28.28
N SER A 9 20.78 -42.87 27.73
CA SER A 9 21.70 -42.40 26.68
C SER A 9 20.96 -42.11 25.36
N ASN A 10 20.06 -42.99 24.95
CA ASN A 10 19.27 -42.83 23.72
C ASN A 10 18.28 -41.65 23.80
N VAL A 11 17.67 -41.42 24.98
CA VAL A 11 16.79 -40.26 25.20
C VAL A 11 17.58 -38.95 25.15
N GLY A 12 18.78 -38.90 25.73
CA GLY A 12 19.66 -37.73 25.64
C GLY A 12 20.08 -37.42 24.20
N PHE A 13 20.40 -38.43 23.40
CA PHE A 13 20.79 -38.27 22.01
C PHE A 13 19.64 -37.75 21.12
N LEU A 14 18.42 -38.26 21.32
CA LEU A 14 17.21 -37.76 20.63
C LEU A 14 16.88 -36.31 21.01
N LEU A 15 17.10 -35.93 22.27
CA LEU A 15 16.89 -34.54 22.72
C LEU A 15 17.88 -33.58 22.04
N ILE A 16 19.14 -33.99 21.90
CA ILE A 16 20.18 -33.20 21.22
C ILE A 16 19.85 -33.03 19.74
N ILE A 17 19.38 -34.09 19.06
CA ILE A 17 18.96 -34.00 17.65
C ILE A 17 17.77 -33.05 17.51
N TYR A 18 16.78 -33.09 18.42
CA TYR A 18 15.64 -32.17 18.39
C TYR A 18 16.07 -30.71 18.62
N ILE A 19 17.01 -30.46 19.53
CA ILE A 19 17.58 -29.13 19.77
C ILE A 19 18.37 -28.64 18.54
N LEU A 20 19.20 -29.49 17.92
CA LEU A 20 19.92 -29.14 16.70
C LEU A 20 18.98 -28.91 15.50
N PHE A 21 17.87 -29.66 15.41
CA PHE A 21 16.86 -29.49 14.36
C PHE A 21 16.02 -28.21 14.54
N SER A 22 15.73 -27.84 15.79
CA SER A 22 15.05 -26.57 16.11
C SER A 22 15.95 -25.35 15.95
N ILE A 23 17.27 -25.48 16.18
CA ILE A 23 18.25 -24.41 15.91
C ILE A 23 18.52 -24.25 14.40
N SER A 24 18.35 -25.29 13.60
CA SER A 24 18.56 -25.23 12.13
C SER A 24 17.36 -24.70 11.33
N LEU A 25 16.24 -24.40 11.99
CA LEU A 25 15.16 -23.58 11.44
C LEU A 25 15.52 -22.09 11.47
N HIS A 26 16.58 -21.72 10.75
CA HIS A 26 16.78 -20.32 10.39
C HIS A 26 15.76 -19.98 9.30
N TYR A 27 14.68 -19.31 9.71
CA TYR A 27 13.76 -18.67 8.79
C TYR A 27 14.54 -17.58 8.04
N THR A 28 15.06 -17.91 6.86
CA THR A 28 15.61 -16.91 5.96
C THR A 28 14.42 -16.13 5.41
N HIS A 29 14.04 -15.06 6.12
CA HIS A 29 13.13 -14.08 5.54
C HIS A 29 13.90 -13.46 4.37
N GLY A 30 13.53 -13.82 3.14
CA GLY A 30 14.05 -13.13 1.97
C GLY A 30 13.80 -11.65 2.19
N LYS A 31 14.83 -10.80 2.07
CA LYS A 31 14.68 -9.34 2.21
C LYS A 31 13.90 -8.80 1.01
N ALA A 32 12.60 -9.11 0.96
CA ALA A 32 11.65 -8.34 0.19
C ALA A 32 11.79 -6.89 0.65
N ALA A 33 11.76 -5.93 -0.28
CA ALA A 33 11.86 -4.55 0.15
C ALA A 33 10.71 -4.24 1.12
N GLU A 34 11.10 -3.71 2.27
CA GLU A 34 10.28 -3.62 3.49
C GLU A 34 9.23 -2.52 3.36
N TYR A 35 9.61 -1.41 2.73
CA TYR A 35 8.81 -0.19 2.66
C TYR A 35 8.26 0.10 1.27
N VAL A 36 7.12 0.79 1.23
CA VAL A 36 6.68 1.53 0.04
C VAL A 36 7.62 2.70 -0.18
N THR A 37 8.09 2.87 -1.41
CA THR A 37 9.07 3.91 -1.76
C THR A 37 8.57 4.84 -2.84
N CYS A 38 9.12 6.05 -2.88
CA CYS A 38 8.81 7.02 -3.91
C CYS A 38 9.08 6.46 -5.32
N GLY A 39 8.12 6.67 -6.22
CA GLY A 39 8.13 6.16 -7.59
C GLY A 39 7.61 4.73 -7.73
N SER A 40 7.31 4.04 -6.63
CA SER A 40 6.71 2.71 -6.68
C SER A 40 5.36 2.77 -7.40
N VAL A 41 5.03 1.70 -8.13
CA VAL A 41 3.74 1.52 -8.77
C VAL A 41 3.03 0.40 -8.04
N LEU A 42 1.86 0.67 -7.48
CA LEU A 42 1.13 -0.30 -6.66
C LEU A 42 -0.37 -0.20 -6.86
N LYS A 43 -1.08 -1.21 -6.38
CA LYS A 43 -2.53 -1.15 -6.19
C LYS A 43 -2.82 -0.88 -4.71
N LEU A 44 -3.85 -0.09 -4.45
CA LEU A 44 -4.36 0.13 -3.11
C LEU A 44 -5.60 -0.73 -2.89
N LEU A 45 -5.49 -1.74 -2.02
CA LEU A 45 -6.57 -2.64 -1.67
C LEU A 45 -7.29 -2.13 -0.42
N ASN A 46 -8.58 -1.83 -0.52
CA ASN A 46 -9.41 -1.60 0.66
C ASN A 46 -9.58 -2.92 1.42
N THR A 47 -9.25 -2.93 2.71
CA THR A 47 -9.18 -4.19 3.46
C THR A 47 -10.53 -4.71 3.93
N ASP A 48 -11.55 -3.85 3.98
CA ASP A 48 -12.91 -4.20 4.40
C ASP A 48 -13.72 -4.75 3.22
N TYR A 49 -13.74 -4.03 2.10
CA TYR A 49 -14.52 -4.38 0.89
C TYR A 49 -13.76 -5.24 -0.12
N LYS A 50 -12.44 -5.43 0.04
CA LYS A 50 -11.58 -6.21 -0.86
C LYS A 50 -11.56 -5.70 -2.31
N VAL A 51 -11.78 -4.40 -2.49
CA VAL A 51 -11.72 -3.71 -3.78
C VAL A 51 -10.42 -2.93 -3.93
N ARG A 52 -9.92 -2.84 -5.16
CA ARG A 52 -8.75 -2.04 -5.53
C ARG A 52 -9.18 -0.66 -5.98
N LEU A 53 -8.45 0.36 -5.53
CA LEU A 53 -8.61 1.72 -6.01
C LEU A 53 -8.36 1.76 -7.52
N HIS A 54 -9.31 2.31 -8.26
CA HIS A 54 -9.38 2.19 -9.71
C HIS A 54 -9.88 3.50 -10.32
N SER A 55 -9.47 3.79 -11.55
CA SER A 55 -10.00 4.91 -12.32
C SER A 55 -9.96 4.59 -13.81
N HIS A 56 -10.60 5.38 -14.66
CA HIS A 56 -10.77 5.07 -16.09
C HIS A 56 -11.30 6.32 -16.81
N ASP A 57 -11.40 6.29 -18.14
CA ASP A 57 -11.89 7.43 -18.93
C ASP A 57 -13.43 7.55 -18.94
N VAL A 58 -14.03 7.59 -17.75
CA VAL A 58 -15.44 7.92 -17.50
C VAL A 58 -15.44 9.05 -16.49
N LYS A 59 -16.33 10.01 -16.67
CA LYS A 59 -16.49 11.17 -15.79
C LYS A 59 -17.75 11.05 -14.97
N TYR A 60 -17.76 11.70 -13.81
CA TYR A 60 -19.00 11.86 -13.06
C TYR A 60 -20.01 12.69 -13.86
N GLY A 61 -21.29 12.32 -13.80
CA GLY A 61 -22.39 13.09 -14.36
C GLY A 61 -22.94 14.16 -13.39
N THR A 62 -22.48 14.14 -12.15
CA THR A 62 -22.83 15.05 -11.06
C THR A 62 -21.55 15.53 -10.36
N GLY A 63 -21.69 16.32 -9.30
CA GLY A 63 -20.54 16.82 -8.54
C GLY A 63 -19.65 17.72 -9.40
N SER A 64 -18.36 17.43 -9.43
CA SER A 64 -17.38 18.25 -10.17
C SER A 64 -17.37 17.98 -11.68
N GLY A 65 -17.94 16.85 -12.13
CA GLY A 65 -17.81 16.38 -13.51
C GLY A 65 -16.41 15.90 -13.90
N GLN A 66 -15.50 15.71 -12.93
CA GLN A 66 -14.15 15.19 -13.15
C GLN A 66 -14.16 13.68 -13.43
N GLN A 67 -12.98 13.11 -13.74
CA GLN A 67 -12.82 11.69 -13.99
C GLN A 67 -13.14 10.88 -12.72
N SER A 68 -13.90 9.80 -12.87
CA SER A 68 -14.35 9.01 -11.74
C SER A 68 -13.25 8.13 -11.14
N VAL A 69 -13.26 8.02 -9.82
CA VAL A 69 -12.50 7.04 -9.05
C VAL A 69 -13.48 6.05 -8.42
N THR A 70 -13.15 4.77 -8.51
CA THR A 70 -14.01 3.66 -8.08
C THR A 70 -13.20 2.57 -7.40
N GLY A 71 -13.90 1.60 -6.80
CA GLY A 71 -13.31 0.36 -6.31
C GLY A 71 -13.69 -0.81 -7.22
N THR A 72 -12.72 -1.61 -7.66
CA THR A 72 -12.97 -2.83 -8.46
C THR A 72 -12.50 -4.09 -7.76
N GLU A 73 -13.25 -5.18 -7.87
CA GLU A 73 -12.82 -6.50 -7.39
C GLU A 73 -11.79 -7.16 -8.34
N SER A 74 -11.67 -6.67 -9.58
CA SER A 74 -10.77 -7.22 -10.59
C SER A 74 -9.31 -7.10 -10.17
N GLN A 75 -8.64 -8.24 -9.99
CA GLN A 75 -7.25 -8.27 -9.54
C GLN A 75 -6.27 -7.94 -10.65
N GLU A 76 -6.60 -8.26 -11.91
CA GLU A 76 -5.66 -8.15 -13.03
C GLU A 76 -5.79 -6.82 -13.78
N ASP A 77 -6.66 -5.92 -13.32
CA ASP A 77 -6.91 -4.66 -14.02
C ASP A 77 -5.70 -3.72 -13.94
N VAL A 78 -5.24 -3.27 -15.11
CA VAL A 78 -4.14 -2.32 -15.27
C VAL A 78 -4.51 -0.92 -14.78
N ASN A 79 -5.80 -0.58 -14.82
CA ASN A 79 -6.36 0.70 -14.38
C ASN A 79 -6.48 0.82 -12.85
N SER A 80 -5.93 -0.15 -12.12
CA SER A 80 -5.78 -0.11 -10.66
C SER A 80 -4.36 0.25 -10.22
N HIS A 81 -3.45 0.58 -11.15
CA HIS A 81 -2.09 0.96 -10.82
C HIS A 81 -1.95 2.46 -10.56
N TRP A 82 -1.34 2.79 -9.43
CA TRP A 82 -1.06 4.14 -8.98
C TRP A 82 0.42 4.31 -8.72
N VAL A 83 0.99 5.41 -9.20
CA VAL A 83 2.38 5.79 -8.95
C VAL A 83 2.45 6.65 -7.70
N ILE A 84 3.30 6.27 -6.74
CA ILE A 84 3.58 7.09 -5.56
C ILE A 84 4.53 8.23 -5.94
N LYS A 85 4.09 9.47 -5.73
CA LYS A 85 4.92 10.68 -5.90
C LYS A 85 4.90 11.51 -4.62
N GLY A 86 5.88 12.39 -4.48
CA GLY A 86 5.85 13.41 -3.43
C GLY A 86 4.82 14.48 -3.72
N GLU A 87 4.48 15.23 -2.67
CA GLU A 87 3.74 16.49 -2.75
C GLU A 87 4.28 17.42 -3.86
N THR A 88 3.41 18.22 -4.46
CA THR A 88 3.79 19.17 -5.51
C THR A 88 4.94 20.08 -5.05
N LYS A 89 5.98 20.24 -5.86
CA LYS A 89 7.21 21.01 -5.56
C LYS A 89 8.09 20.46 -4.42
N LYS A 90 7.75 19.34 -3.78
CA LYS A 90 8.67 18.65 -2.85
C LYS A 90 9.48 17.59 -3.59
N GLN A 91 10.76 17.51 -3.24
CA GLN A 91 11.63 16.46 -3.76
C GLN A 91 11.21 15.12 -3.16
N CYS A 92 11.09 14.11 -4.02
CA CYS A 92 10.77 12.74 -3.64
C CYS A 92 11.74 11.84 -4.41
N VAL A 93 12.80 11.40 -3.74
CA VAL A 93 13.88 10.67 -4.42
C VAL A 93 13.40 9.25 -4.69
N ARG A 94 13.50 8.82 -5.94
CA ARG A 94 13.12 7.47 -6.36
C ARG A 94 13.79 6.42 -5.45
N GLY A 95 12.99 5.52 -4.86
CA GLY A 95 13.47 4.49 -3.93
C GLY A 95 13.57 4.92 -2.46
N GLU A 96 13.33 6.18 -2.13
CA GLU A 96 13.24 6.66 -0.74
C GLU A 96 11.96 6.14 -0.08
N PRO A 97 12.01 5.56 1.14
CA PRO A 97 10.84 5.14 1.89
C PRO A 97 9.85 6.28 2.16
N ILE A 98 8.56 6.00 2.01
CA ILE A 98 7.50 6.95 2.36
C ILE A 98 7.32 6.96 3.88
N LYS A 99 7.60 8.09 4.52
CA LYS A 99 7.48 8.23 5.98
C LYS A 99 6.03 8.30 6.42
N CYS A 100 5.70 7.73 7.57
CA CYS A 100 4.40 7.93 8.20
C CYS A 100 4.21 9.41 8.54
N GLY A 101 3.01 9.94 8.30
CA GLY A 101 2.68 11.36 8.42
C GLY A 101 3.17 12.25 7.27
N SER A 102 3.87 11.71 6.27
CA SER A 102 4.25 12.48 5.09
C SER A 102 3.09 12.64 4.09
N SER A 103 3.09 13.75 3.36
CA SER A 103 2.15 14.02 2.29
C SER A 103 2.68 13.48 0.95
N ILE A 104 1.82 12.76 0.24
CA ILE A 104 2.11 12.15 -1.06
C ILE A 104 1.05 12.54 -2.09
N ARG A 105 1.32 12.19 -3.34
CA ARG A 105 0.36 12.15 -4.44
C ARG A 105 0.29 10.74 -5.01
N LEU A 106 -0.91 10.34 -5.40
CA LEU A 106 -1.19 9.09 -6.09
C LEU A 106 -1.58 9.41 -7.52
N THR A 107 -0.69 9.15 -8.49
CA THR A 107 -0.99 9.39 -9.91
C THR A 107 -1.47 8.10 -10.57
N HIS A 108 -2.68 8.09 -11.12
CA HIS A 108 -3.24 6.99 -11.89
C HIS A 108 -2.39 6.74 -13.14
N LEU A 109 -1.82 5.54 -13.26
CA LEU A 109 -0.82 5.24 -14.29
C LEU A 109 -1.36 5.38 -15.72
N ALA A 110 -2.60 4.94 -15.97
CA ALA A 110 -3.14 4.88 -17.33
C ALA A 110 -3.54 6.27 -17.88
N THR A 111 -3.92 7.20 -17.00
CA THR A 111 -4.48 8.52 -17.41
C THR A 111 -3.60 9.70 -17.02
N ASN A 112 -2.55 9.46 -16.23
CA ASN A 112 -1.71 10.49 -15.63
C ASN A 112 -2.50 11.57 -14.86
N LYS A 113 -3.61 11.18 -14.21
CA LYS A 113 -4.37 12.04 -13.31
C LYS A 113 -4.06 11.72 -11.87
N ASN A 114 -4.13 12.71 -10.99
CA ASN A 114 -3.89 12.53 -9.55
C ASN A 114 -5.19 12.17 -8.84
N LEU A 115 -5.10 11.30 -7.83
CA LEU A 115 -6.18 11.10 -6.87
C LEU A 115 -6.45 12.43 -6.16
N HIS A 116 -7.68 12.89 -6.25
CA HIS A 116 -8.05 14.25 -5.91
C HIS A 116 -9.31 14.27 -5.04
N SER A 117 -9.43 15.27 -4.17
CA SER A 117 -10.67 15.55 -3.47
C SER A 117 -10.86 17.04 -3.21
N HIS A 118 -12.11 17.42 -2.94
CA HIS A 118 -12.58 18.81 -2.90
C HIS A 118 -14.01 18.86 -2.33
N HIS A 119 -14.55 20.06 -2.15
CA HIS A 119 -15.89 20.28 -1.58
C HIS A 119 -17.05 20.04 -2.57
N PHE A 120 -17.08 18.86 -3.19
CA PHE A 120 -18.22 18.37 -3.96
C PHE A 120 -18.83 17.12 -3.31
N SER A 121 -20.13 16.94 -3.48
CA SER A 121 -20.82 15.73 -3.02
C SER A 121 -20.57 14.56 -3.96
N SER A 122 -20.34 13.38 -3.40
CA SER A 122 -20.13 12.15 -4.13
C SER A 122 -21.43 11.69 -4.82
N PRO A 123 -21.34 10.98 -5.96
CA PRO A 123 -22.50 10.75 -6.82
C PRO A 123 -23.63 9.89 -6.25
N LEU A 124 -23.32 8.92 -5.38
CA LEU A 124 -24.30 7.95 -4.87
C LEU A 124 -24.63 8.18 -3.40
N SER A 125 -23.61 8.38 -2.56
CA SER A 125 -23.80 8.47 -1.10
C SER A 125 -23.87 9.90 -0.55
N GLY A 126 -23.50 10.91 -1.34
CA GLY A 126 -23.48 12.31 -0.92
C GLY A 126 -22.38 12.65 0.10
N ASN A 127 -21.43 11.74 0.33
CA ASN A 127 -20.17 12.01 1.05
C ASN A 127 -19.29 12.97 0.25
N GLN A 128 -18.02 13.18 0.64
CA GLN A 128 -17.14 14.00 -0.18
C GLN A 128 -16.67 13.24 -1.44
N GLU A 129 -16.72 13.91 -2.58
CA GLU A 129 -16.28 13.35 -3.86
C GLU A 129 -14.76 13.10 -3.87
N VAL A 130 -14.36 11.94 -4.37
CA VAL A 130 -12.98 11.61 -4.71
C VAL A 130 -12.92 11.36 -6.20
N SER A 131 -12.01 12.02 -6.90
CA SER A 131 -11.92 12.05 -8.36
C SER A 131 -10.48 11.83 -8.84
N ALA A 132 -10.31 11.72 -10.15
CA ALA A 132 -9.01 11.82 -10.80
C ALA A 132 -8.91 13.17 -11.53
N TYR A 133 -7.95 14.00 -11.13
CA TYR A 133 -7.82 15.38 -11.60
C TYR A 133 -6.44 15.68 -12.17
N GLY A 134 -6.32 16.83 -12.84
CA GLY A 134 -5.07 17.30 -13.41
C GLY A 134 -4.73 16.67 -14.77
N ASN A 135 -3.51 16.91 -15.21
CA ASN A 135 -2.97 16.41 -16.47
C ASN A 135 -1.47 16.11 -16.33
N GLU A 136 -1.01 15.00 -16.89
CA GLU A 136 0.42 14.59 -16.84
C GLU A 136 1.01 14.50 -15.41
N GLY A 137 0.15 14.25 -14.41
CA GLY A 137 0.51 14.23 -13.01
C GLY A 137 0.70 15.63 -12.39
N GLU A 138 0.40 16.70 -13.11
CA GLU A 138 0.32 18.06 -12.59
C GLU A 138 -1.12 18.38 -12.15
N GLY A 139 -1.25 19.02 -11.00
CA GLY A 139 -2.52 19.43 -10.40
C GLY A 139 -2.28 20.43 -9.28
N ASP A 140 -3.14 20.46 -8.26
CA ASP A 140 -3.11 21.45 -7.18
C ASP A 140 -2.98 20.79 -5.79
N THR A 141 -3.37 21.51 -4.73
CA THR A 141 -3.28 21.02 -3.33
C THR A 141 -4.32 19.94 -3.01
N GLY A 142 -5.41 19.87 -3.77
CA GLY A 142 -6.43 18.81 -3.61
C GLY A 142 -5.94 17.42 -4.04
N ASP A 143 -4.71 17.32 -4.55
CA ASP A 143 -4.06 16.05 -4.89
C ASP A 143 -3.30 15.42 -3.70
N HIS A 144 -3.22 16.13 -2.57
CA HIS A 144 -2.30 15.80 -1.47
C HIS A 144 -2.97 14.94 -0.41
N TRP A 145 -2.33 13.83 -0.07
CA TRP A 145 -2.82 12.87 0.92
C TRP A 145 -1.73 12.55 1.94
N VAL A 146 -2.06 12.69 3.23
CA VAL A 146 -1.20 12.26 4.33
C VAL A 146 -1.33 10.75 4.49
N VAL A 147 -0.19 10.06 4.49
CA VAL A 147 -0.12 8.63 4.82
C VAL A 147 -0.13 8.47 6.33
N LEU A 148 -1.17 7.85 6.86
CA LEU A 148 -1.29 7.52 8.29
C LEU A 148 -0.99 6.03 8.46
N CYS A 149 0.16 5.75 9.06
CA CYS A 149 0.68 4.43 9.39
C CYS A 149 1.35 4.46 10.76
N ASP A 150 1.56 3.28 11.33
CA ASP A 150 2.32 3.07 12.54
C ASP A 150 3.83 3.04 12.21
N GLY A 151 4.67 3.42 13.19
CA GLY A 151 6.12 3.41 13.02
C GLY A 151 6.67 4.59 12.20
N ASP A 152 7.84 4.38 11.59
CA ASP A 152 8.61 5.46 10.95
C ASP A 152 8.30 5.62 9.45
N ALA A 153 7.94 4.53 8.77
CA ALA A 153 7.71 4.50 7.33
C ALA A 153 6.66 3.44 6.95
N TRP A 154 5.96 3.69 5.84
CA TRP A 154 4.90 2.83 5.33
C TRP A 154 5.45 1.47 4.90
N GLU A 155 5.22 0.46 5.74
CA GLU A 155 5.55 -0.93 5.45
C GLU A 155 4.56 -1.54 4.46
N ARG A 156 5.02 -2.41 3.56
CA ARG A 156 4.17 -2.91 2.47
C ARG A 156 3.00 -3.75 2.94
N ASP A 157 3.22 -4.51 4.01
CA ASP A 157 2.22 -5.41 4.54
C ASP A 157 1.24 -4.74 5.50
N GLU A 158 1.51 -3.50 5.86
CA GLU A 158 0.76 -2.69 6.80
C GLU A 158 -0.55 -2.16 6.20
N LYS A 159 -1.52 -1.94 7.07
CA LYS A 159 -2.73 -1.18 6.75
C LYS A 159 -2.50 0.27 7.07
N ILE A 160 -2.83 1.14 6.13
CA ILE A 160 -2.72 2.58 6.28
C ILE A 160 -4.09 3.24 6.13
N MET A 161 -4.17 4.50 6.52
CA MET A 161 -5.22 5.41 6.08
C MET A 161 -4.62 6.52 5.24
N LEU A 162 -5.41 7.05 4.31
CA LEU A 162 -5.04 8.22 3.50
C LEU A 162 -5.97 9.36 3.87
N LYS A 163 -5.42 10.43 4.45
CA LYS A 163 -6.16 11.61 4.86
C LYS A 163 -5.88 12.75 3.89
N HIS A 164 -6.93 13.25 3.24
CA HIS A 164 -6.85 14.38 2.33
C HIS A 164 -6.38 15.63 3.08
N VAL A 165 -5.37 16.32 2.55
CA VAL A 165 -4.73 17.46 3.24
C VAL A 165 -5.68 18.65 3.38
N ASP A 166 -6.39 19.01 2.32
CA ASP A 166 -7.16 20.27 2.30
C ASP A 166 -8.48 20.20 3.07
N THR A 167 -9.07 19.01 3.21
CA THR A 167 -10.43 18.85 3.77
C THR A 167 -10.52 17.87 4.93
N ASP A 168 -9.39 17.31 5.35
CA ASP A 168 -9.27 16.37 6.47
C ASP A 168 -10.08 15.06 6.36
N VAL A 169 -10.67 14.76 5.19
CA VAL A 169 -11.43 13.52 4.97
C VAL A 169 -10.51 12.32 4.72
N TYR A 170 -10.97 11.14 5.08
CA TYR A 170 -10.27 9.88 4.87
C TYR A 170 -10.80 9.20 3.62
N LEU A 171 -9.90 8.66 2.79
CA LEU A 171 -10.26 7.86 1.63
C LEU A 171 -10.98 6.58 2.08
N SER A 172 -12.19 6.35 1.57
CA SER A 172 -13.06 5.26 2.00
C SER A 172 -13.87 4.68 0.85
N VAL A 173 -14.45 3.52 1.08
CA VAL A 173 -15.51 2.93 0.25
C VAL A 173 -16.86 3.27 0.89
N SER A 174 -17.86 3.71 0.11
CA SER A 174 -19.18 4.08 0.70
C SER A 174 -20.10 2.89 0.94
N GLY A 175 -19.82 1.75 0.30
CA GLY A 175 -20.70 0.58 0.26
C GLY A 175 -21.71 0.60 -0.88
N GLN A 176 -21.86 1.73 -1.59
CA GLN A 176 -22.67 1.81 -2.80
C GLN A 176 -21.89 1.31 -4.03
N THR A 177 -22.61 0.81 -5.03
CA THR A 177 -22.04 0.38 -6.31
C THR A 177 -22.73 1.08 -7.47
N TYR A 178 -21.97 1.33 -8.53
CA TYR A 178 -22.48 1.96 -9.75
C TYR A 178 -23.22 0.94 -10.63
N GLY A 179 -24.17 1.46 -11.42
CA GLY A 179 -24.76 0.76 -12.55
C GLY A 179 -23.99 1.01 -13.85
N ARG A 180 -24.68 1.02 -14.99
CA ARG A 180 -24.06 1.28 -16.30
C ARG A 180 -23.42 2.68 -16.35
N PRO A 181 -22.28 2.85 -17.05
CA PRO A 181 -21.52 1.83 -17.79
C PRO A 181 -20.54 1.00 -16.94
N ILE A 182 -20.32 1.38 -15.68
CA ILE A 182 -19.31 0.80 -14.76
C ILE A 182 -19.93 -0.12 -13.71
N ASN A 183 -20.79 -1.03 -14.16
CA ASN A 183 -21.63 -1.85 -13.28
C ASN A 183 -20.80 -2.60 -12.23
N GLY A 184 -21.25 -2.55 -10.98
CA GLY A 184 -20.66 -3.28 -9.86
C GLY A 184 -19.41 -2.63 -9.28
N GLN A 185 -18.86 -1.59 -9.90
CA GLN A 185 -17.75 -0.86 -9.30
C GLN A 185 -18.23 -0.07 -8.08
N HIS A 186 -17.45 -0.08 -7.01
CA HIS A 186 -17.78 0.56 -5.75
C HIS A 186 -17.51 2.06 -5.79
N GLU A 187 -18.35 2.83 -5.10
CA GLU A 187 -18.12 4.27 -4.93
C GLU A 187 -17.01 4.52 -3.88
N ILE A 188 -16.00 5.27 -4.30
CA ILE A 188 -14.92 5.78 -3.45
C ILE A 188 -15.23 7.21 -3.05
N VAL A 189 -15.05 7.51 -1.76
CA VAL A 189 -15.48 8.76 -1.15
C VAL A 189 -14.48 9.23 -0.09
N GLY A 190 -14.58 10.51 0.28
CA GLY A 190 -13.97 11.08 1.48
C GLY A 190 -14.97 11.11 2.63
N VAL A 191 -14.58 10.58 3.80
CA VAL A 191 -15.40 10.57 5.03
C VAL A 191 -14.68 11.26 6.19
N GLN A 192 -15.42 11.88 7.12
CA GLN A 192 -14.82 12.58 8.28
C GLN A 192 -14.39 11.64 9.41
N TRP A 193 -15.12 10.54 9.62
CA TRP A 193 -15.00 9.72 10.82
C TRP A 193 -14.40 8.33 10.51
N PRO A 194 -13.09 8.11 10.74
CA PRO A 194 -12.42 6.88 10.35
C PRO A 194 -12.92 5.65 11.14
N ASN A 195 -13.31 5.82 12.40
CA ASN A 195 -13.69 4.71 13.30
C ASN A 195 -15.00 3.99 12.91
N SER A 196 -15.78 4.57 12.01
CA SER A 196 -17.08 4.02 11.58
C SER A 196 -17.14 3.75 10.08
N ASN A 197 -16.01 3.84 9.38
CA ASN A 197 -15.95 3.73 7.92
C ASN A 197 -14.79 2.81 7.48
N PRO A 198 -14.90 2.17 6.31
CA PRO A 198 -13.87 1.28 5.76
C PRO A 198 -12.69 2.07 5.17
N VAL A 199 -11.92 2.73 6.03
CA VAL A 199 -10.82 3.64 5.64
C VAL A 199 -9.45 2.96 5.54
N HIS A 200 -9.36 1.66 5.80
CA HIS A 200 -8.08 0.95 5.83
C HIS A 200 -7.72 0.41 4.45
N TRP A 201 -6.55 0.83 3.97
CA TRP A 201 -5.99 0.44 2.68
C TRP A 201 -4.66 -0.28 2.89
N LYS A 202 -4.32 -1.20 1.98
CA LYS A 202 -3.05 -1.91 1.96
C LYS A 202 -2.43 -1.82 0.57
N ALA A 203 -1.11 -1.62 0.51
CA ALA A 203 -0.37 -1.74 -0.75
C ALA A 203 -0.38 -3.20 -1.21
N SER A 204 -0.77 -3.45 -2.46
CA SER A 204 -0.78 -4.79 -3.05
C SER A 204 -0.31 -4.78 -4.50
N GLU A 205 0.10 -5.94 -5.00
CA GLU A 205 0.35 -6.20 -6.44
C GLU A 205 1.21 -5.13 -7.12
N GLY A 206 2.22 -4.62 -6.41
CA GLY A 206 3.02 -3.50 -6.85
C GLY A 206 4.41 -3.89 -7.35
N LEU A 207 4.94 -3.07 -8.26
CA LEU A 207 6.35 -2.98 -8.55
C LEU A 207 6.95 -1.89 -7.68
N PHE A 208 7.75 -2.31 -6.71
CA PHE A 208 8.31 -1.39 -5.74
C PHE A 208 9.81 -1.20 -5.95
N ILE A 209 10.27 0.03 -5.75
CA ILE A 209 11.63 0.40 -6.08
C ILE A 209 12.53 0.18 -4.86
N HIS A 210 13.64 -0.53 -5.07
CA HIS A 210 14.66 -0.68 -4.05
C HIS A 210 15.45 0.62 -3.84
N PRO A 211 15.84 0.95 -2.59
CA PRO A 211 16.75 2.05 -2.32
C PRO A 211 18.08 1.90 -3.06
N SER A 212 18.63 3.02 -3.53
CA SER A 212 19.85 3.10 -4.35
C SER A 212 21.13 2.61 -3.65
N ASP A 213 21.13 2.51 -2.32
CA ASP A 213 22.30 2.17 -1.49
C ASP A 213 22.61 0.67 -1.41
N PHE A 214 22.02 -0.14 -2.30
CA PHE A 214 22.31 -1.57 -2.40
C PHE A 214 23.76 -1.79 -2.85
N ASN A 215 24.66 -2.04 -1.89
CA ASN A 215 26.03 -2.46 -2.15
C ASN A 215 26.17 -3.99 -1.94
N PRO A 216 26.08 -4.81 -3.01
CA PRO A 216 26.18 -6.27 -2.91
C PRO A 216 27.56 -6.76 -2.45
N LYS A 217 28.59 -5.90 -2.43
CA LYS A 217 29.96 -6.26 -2.03
C LYS A 217 30.27 -6.00 -0.56
N LYS A 218 29.42 -5.26 0.18
CA LYS A 218 29.69 -4.93 1.60
C LYS A 218 29.46 -6.11 2.56
N GLN A 219 28.86 -7.20 2.11
CA GLN A 219 28.55 -8.39 2.92
C GLN A 219 29.50 -9.58 2.73
N VAL A 220 30.52 -9.49 1.86
CA VAL A 220 31.52 -10.56 1.66
C VAL A 220 32.84 -10.18 2.31
N HIS A 221 32.84 -10.08 3.64
CA HIS A 221 34.07 -10.15 4.43
C HIS A 221 33.76 -11.02 5.66
N ILE A 222 33.47 -12.30 5.39
CA ILE A 222 33.65 -13.34 6.40
C ILE A 222 35.14 -13.67 6.36
N GLU A 223 35.82 -13.27 7.43
CA GLU A 223 37.23 -13.56 7.66
C GLU A 223 37.38 -15.08 7.77
N HIS A 224 37.88 -15.72 6.71
CA HIS A 224 38.35 -17.09 6.78
C HIS A 224 39.68 -17.08 7.53
N THR A 225 39.64 -17.47 8.81
CA THR A 225 40.87 -17.86 9.53
C THR A 225 41.29 -19.21 8.98
N GLU A 226 42.34 -19.23 8.16
CA GLU A 226 43.05 -20.47 7.82
C GLU A 226 43.89 -20.93 9.03
N LEU A 227 43.92 -22.25 9.21
CA LEU A 227 44.64 -22.99 10.26
C LEU A 227 46.16 -22.78 10.22
#